data_AF-A0A2V5S129-F1
#
_entry.id   AF-A0A2V5S129-F1
#
_cell.length_a   1.000
_cell.length_b   1.000
_cell.length_c   1.000
_cell.angle_alpha   90.00
_cell.angle_beta   90.00
_cell.angle_gamma   90.00
#
_symmetry.space_group_name_H-M   'P 1'
#
loop_
_entity.id
_entity.type
_entity.pdbx_description
1 polymer ?
#
loop_
_entity_poly.entity_id
_entity_poly.type
_entity_poly.pdbx_seq_one_letter_code
_entity_poly.pdbx_strand_id
1 'polypeptide(L)'
;PPFNLDEVVPTRVAEILKLPVFYPRMILEGGSIDVNGSGALLTTESCLLNKNRNPNLSRGEIEQRLRDYLGVRDILWLGDGIAGDDTDGHIDDLARFVTEQTVVAVVEENRDDENYEP
;
A
#
# COMPACT_ATOMS: atom_id res chain seq x y z
N PRO A 1 0.40 -9.22 -18.53
CA PRO A 1 1.83 -9.50 -18.80
C PRO A 1 2.39 -10.57 -17.84
N PRO A 2 3.47 -11.29 -18.19
CA PRO A 2 4.13 -12.13 -17.20
C PRO A 2 4.81 -11.25 -16.13
N PHE A 3 4.60 -11.57 -14.86
CA PHE A 3 5.18 -10.88 -13.68
C PHE A 3 6.06 -11.84 -12.83
N ASN A 4 6.32 -13.04 -13.34
CA ASN A 4 7.04 -14.09 -12.63
C ASN A 4 8.51 -13.76 -12.35
N LEU A 5 9.11 -12.86 -13.14
CA LEU A 5 10.48 -12.39 -12.88
C LEU A 5 10.51 -11.31 -11.80
N ASP A 6 9.46 -10.50 -11.69
CA ASP A 6 9.34 -9.46 -10.66
C ASP A 6 9.05 -10.10 -9.29
N GLU A 7 8.18 -11.11 -9.26
CA GLU A 7 7.80 -11.84 -8.04
C GLU A 7 9.02 -12.46 -7.31
N VAL A 8 10.06 -12.87 -8.04
CA VAL A 8 11.26 -13.48 -7.45
C VAL A 8 12.31 -12.46 -7.00
N VAL A 9 12.15 -11.17 -7.30
CA VAL A 9 13.13 -10.13 -6.95
C VAL A 9 13.41 -10.09 -5.43
N PRO A 10 12.42 -10.06 -4.52
CA PRO A 10 12.69 -10.04 -3.08
C PRO A 10 13.50 -11.25 -2.62
N THR A 11 13.21 -12.45 -3.14
CA THR A 11 13.95 -13.67 -2.82
C THR A 11 15.39 -13.61 -3.31
N ARG A 12 15.63 -13.12 -4.54
CA ARG A 12 16.98 -12.96 -5.09
C ARG A 12 17.82 -11.95 -4.32
N VAL A 13 17.21 -10.83 -3.93
CA VAL A 13 17.88 -9.83 -3.10
C VAL A 13 18.26 -10.42 -1.74
N ALA A 14 17.35 -11.18 -1.11
CA ALA A 14 17.63 -11.82 0.17
C ALA A 14 18.73 -12.90 0.09
N GLU A 15 18.80 -13.67 -1.00
CA GLU A 15 19.89 -14.63 -1.25
C GLU A 15 21.26 -13.94 -1.29
N ILE A 16 21.35 -12.81 -2.01
CA ILE A 16 22.59 -12.01 -2.12
C ILE A 16 23.01 -11.47 -0.74
N LEU A 17 22.04 -10.96 0.02
CA LEU A 17 22.27 -10.35 1.34
C LEU A 17 22.37 -11.37 2.48
N LYS A 18 22.11 -12.66 2.21
CA LYS A 18 22.04 -13.75 3.20
C LYS A 18 21.02 -13.48 4.32
N LEU A 19 19.86 -12.95 3.94
CA LEU A 19 18.77 -12.63 4.85
C LEU A 19 17.65 -13.69 4.77
N PRO A 20 16.92 -13.96 5.87
CA PRO A 20 15.72 -14.77 5.81
C PRO A 20 14.61 -14.07 5.01
N VAL A 21 13.72 -14.86 4.40
CA VAL A 21 12.53 -14.37 3.69
C VAL A 21 11.28 -14.92 4.35
N PHE A 22 10.30 -14.04 4.55
CA PHE A 22 8.98 -14.39 5.07
C PHE A 22 7.94 -14.15 3.97
N TYR A 23 6.98 -15.07 3.82
CA TYR A 23 5.99 -15.02 2.76
C TYR A 23 4.57 -14.88 3.35
N PRO A 24 3.98 -13.66 3.35
CA PRO A 24 2.66 -13.40 3.93
C PRO A 24 1.48 -14.08 3.22
N ARG A 25 1.72 -14.62 2.01
CA ARG A 25 0.68 -15.20 1.13
C ARG A 25 -0.47 -14.21 0.88
N MET A 26 -0.10 -12.95 0.64
CA MET A 26 -0.97 -11.82 0.30
C MET A 26 -0.27 -11.03 -0.79
N ILE A 27 -1.01 -10.64 -1.83
CA ILE A 27 -0.51 -9.74 -2.87
C ILE A 27 -0.46 -8.34 -2.24
N LEU A 28 0.71 -7.71 -2.29
CA LEU A 28 0.94 -6.37 -1.76
C LEU A 28 2.14 -5.74 -2.48
N GLU A 29 1.92 -4.57 -3.05
CA GLU A 29 2.96 -3.72 -3.63
C GLU A 29 3.49 -2.71 -2.60
N GLY A 30 4.78 -2.34 -2.69
CA GLY A 30 5.36 -1.39 -1.74
C GLY A 30 4.74 0.00 -1.77
N GLY A 31 4.30 0.46 -2.96
CA GLY A 31 3.67 1.77 -3.15
C GLY A 31 2.22 1.86 -2.64
N SER A 32 1.56 0.72 -2.38
CA SER A 32 0.19 0.72 -1.87
C SER A 32 0.09 0.92 -0.36
N ILE A 33 1.23 1.04 0.34
CA ILE A 33 1.31 1.33 1.77
C ILE A 33 2.36 2.40 2.07
N ASP A 34 2.18 3.13 3.17
CA ASP A 34 3.22 4.03 3.72
C ASP A 34 3.21 3.94 5.25
N VAL A 35 4.37 3.81 5.89
CA VAL A 35 4.48 3.59 7.35
C VAL A 35 5.26 4.72 8.03
N ASN A 36 4.81 5.12 9.22
CA ASN A 36 5.42 6.23 9.95
C ASN A 36 6.58 5.83 10.89
N GLY A 37 6.89 4.53 10.99
CA GLY A 37 7.93 4.01 11.89
C GLY A 37 7.53 3.95 13.39
N SER A 38 6.35 4.41 13.78
CA SER A 38 5.84 4.38 15.17
C SER A 38 4.53 3.60 15.33
N GLY A 39 4.17 2.82 14.30
CA GLY A 39 3.09 1.84 14.33
C GLY A 39 1.83 2.24 13.57
N ALA A 40 1.84 3.33 12.81
CA ALA A 40 0.77 3.68 11.88
C ALA A 40 1.13 3.33 10.44
N LEU A 41 0.12 2.94 9.67
CA LEU A 41 0.19 2.65 8.23
C LEU A 41 -0.93 3.41 7.51
N LEU A 42 -0.59 4.09 6.41
CA LEU A 42 -1.52 4.62 5.43
C LEU A 42 -1.67 3.64 4.27
N THR A 43 -2.88 3.52 3.75
CA THR A 43 -3.25 2.75 2.56
C THR A 43 -4.55 3.29 1.98
N THR A 44 -4.95 2.86 0.79
CA THR A 44 -6.26 3.14 0.19
C THR A 44 -7.16 1.91 0.20
N GLU A 45 -8.47 2.13 0.26
CA GLU A 45 -9.47 1.08 0.08
C GLU A 45 -9.52 0.63 -1.38
N SER A 46 -9.42 1.58 -2.33
CA SER A 46 -9.48 1.30 -3.78
C SER A 46 -8.43 0.29 -4.23
N CYS A 47 -7.24 0.28 -3.61
CA CYS A 47 -6.16 -0.63 -3.96
C CYS A 47 -6.26 -1.95 -3.18
N LEU A 48 -6.12 -1.93 -1.85
CA LEU A 48 -5.95 -3.16 -1.07
C LEU A 48 -7.23 -4.01 -0.98
N LEU A 49 -8.41 -3.40 -1.11
CA LEU A 49 -9.70 -4.11 -1.14
C LEU A 49 -10.16 -4.43 -2.57
N ASN A 50 -9.35 -4.09 -3.58
CA ASN A 50 -9.65 -4.46 -4.96
C ASN A 50 -9.66 -5.99 -5.11
N LYS A 51 -10.68 -6.50 -5.81
CA LYS A 51 -10.81 -7.93 -6.09
C LYS A 51 -9.68 -8.48 -6.96
N ASN A 52 -8.96 -7.63 -7.69
CA ASN A 52 -7.80 -8.04 -8.48
C ASN A 52 -6.54 -8.30 -7.61
N ARG A 53 -6.52 -7.84 -6.34
CA ARG A 53 -5.42 -8.09 -5.39
C ARG A 53 -5.68 -9.38 -4.61
N ASN A 54 -6.55 -9.32 -3.61
CA ASN A 54 -6.76 -10.41 -2.67
C ASN A 54 -8.26 -10.78 -2.57
N PRO A 55 -8.87 -11.35 -3.63
CA PRO A 55 -10.33 -11.55 -3.70
C PRO A 55 -10.92 -12.46 -2.62
N ASN A 56 -10.06 -13.25 -1.97
CA ASN A 56 -10.45 -14.23 -0.94
C ASN A 56 -10.13 -13.75 0.48
N LEU A 57 -9.59 -12.55 0.65
CA LEU A 57 -9.28 -11.99 1.96
C LEU A 57 -10.27 -10.89 2.30
N SER A 58 -10.82 -10.95 3.51
CA SER A 58 -11.56 -9.84 4.10
C SER A 58 -10.60 -8.73 4.53
N ARG A 59 -11.15 -7.52 4.73
CA ARG A 59 -10.42 -6.38 5.30
C ARG A 59 -9.71 -6.74 6.61
N GLY A 60 -10.40 -7.44 7.51
CA GLY A 60 -9.81 -7.86 8.80
C GLY A 60 -8.62 -8.82 8.63
N GLU A 61 -8.68 -9.72 7.65
CA GLU A 61 -7.57 -10.63 7.34
C GLU A 61 -6.39 -9.94 6.66
N ILE A 62 -6.64 -8.90 5.85
CA ILE A 62 -5.60 -8.04 5.29
C ILE A 62 -4.93 -7.26 6.41
N GLU A 63 -5.72 -6.60 7.25
CA GLU A 63 -5.20 -5.84 8.38
C GLU A 63 -4.40 -6.71 9.33
N GLN A 64 -4.85 -7.94 9.63
CA GLN A 64 -4.09 -8.85 10.49
C GLN A 64 -2.73 -9.18 9.89
N ARG A 65 -2.64 -9.45 8.58
CA ARG A 65 -1.35 -9.69 7.92
C ARG A 65 -0.45 -8.46 7.93
N LEU A 66 -0.99 -7.27 7.72
CA LEU A 66 -0.23 -6.02 7.83
C LEU A 66 0.36 -5.87 9.24
N ARG A 67 -0.43 -6.14 10.29
CA ARG A 67 0.07 -6.12 11.69
C ARG A 67 1.14 -7.18 11.93
N ASP A 68 0.91 -8.42 11.49
CA ASP A 68 1.82 -9.55 11.73
C ASP A 68 3.18 -9.38 11.04
N TYR A 69 3.20 -8.83 9.83
CA TYR A 69 4.41 -8.76 8.99
C TYR A 69 5.10 -7.39 9.00
N LEU A 70 4.39 -6.31 9.30
CA LEU A 70 4.97 -4.95 9.35
C LEU A 70 5.05 -4.37 10.77
N GLY A 71 4.45 -5.03 11.78
CA GLY A 71 4.49 -4.58 13.17
C GLY A 71 3.68 -3.31 13.45
N VAL A 72 2.78 -2.94 12.53
CA VAL A 72 1.88 -1.79 12.69
C VAL A 72 0.71 -2.14 13.60
N ARG A 73 0.04 -1.11 14.13
CA ARG A 73 -1.11 -1.21 15.05
C ARG A 73 -2.32 -0.51 14.46
N ASP A 74 -2.10 0.72 14.02
CA ASP A 74 -3.11 1.61 13.47
C ASP A 74 -3.03 1.59 11.94
N ILE A 75 -4.14 1.29 11.28
CA ILE A 75 -4.23 1.26 9.82
C ILE A 75 -5.25 2.32 9.42
N LEU A 76 -4.75 3.34 8.73
CA LEU A 76 -5.49 4.48 8.23
C LEU A 76 -5.83 4.24 6.76
N TRP A 77 -7.11 4.00 6.51
CA TRP A 77 -7.63 3.74 5.17
C TRP A 77 -8.17 5.04 4.58
N LEU A 78 -7.52 5.50 3.51
CA LEU A 78 -8.05 6.50 2.59
C LEU A 78 -8.98 5.83 1.57
N GLY A 79 -9.80 6.61 0.89
CA GLY A 79 -10.79 6.11 -0.06
C GLY A 79 -10.16 5.74 -1.40
N ASP A 80 -10.39 6.61 -2.38
CA ASP A 80 -9.96 6.43 -3.77
C ASP A 80 -8.55 6.98 -4.03
N GLY A 81 -8.01 6.62 -5.19
CA GLY A 81 -6.76 7.16 -5.73
C GLY A 81 -6.99 8.37 -6.63
N ILE A 82 -5.99 8.70 -7.45
CA ILE A 82 -6.05 9.81 -8.40
C ILE A 82 -6.41 9.34 -9.81
N ALA A 83 -6.93 10.26 -10.62
CA ALA A 83 -7.26 10.02 -12.02
C ALA A 83 -6.02 9.66 -12.85
N GLY A 84 -6.18 8.69 -13.75
CA GLY A 84 -5.10 8.22 -14.63
C GLY A 84 -4.10 7.26 -13.97
N ASP A 85 -4.31 6.90 -12.70
CA ASP A 85 -3.51 5.88 -12.03
C ASP A 85 -3.88 4.46 -12.48
N ASP A 86 -2.87 3.68 -12.87
CA ASP A 86 -2.99 2.29 -13.30
C ASP A 86 -2.76 1.28 -12.15
N THR A 87 -2.56 1.76 -10.92
CA THR A 87 -2.27 0.94 -9.74
C THR A 87 -3.46 0.69 -8.81
N ASP A 88 -4.66 1.08 -9.25
CA ASP A 88 -5.92 1.02 -8.48
C ASP A 88 -5.92 1.93 -7.23
N GLY A 89 -5.17 3.02 -7.25
CA GLY A 89 -5.12 4.05 -6.23
C GLY A 89 -4.04 3.80 -5.19
N HIS A 90 -2.78 3.64 -5.59
CA HIS A 90 -1.71 3.56 -4.61
C HIS A 90 -1.66 4.81 -3.71
N ILE A 91 -1.34 4.58 -2.43
CA ILE A 91 -1.23 5.66 -1.45
C ILE A 91 -0.04 6.58 -1.72
N ASP A 92 1.01 6.07 -2.39
CA ASP A 92 2.23 6.83 -2.62
C ASP A 92 2.11 7.97 -3.63
N ASP A 93 1.03 7.98 -4.42
CA ASP A 93 0.62 9.10 -5.28
C ASP A 93 -0.28 10.13 -4.57
N LEU A 94 -0.81 9.81 -3.38
CA LEU A 94 -1.78 10.62 -2.66
C LEU A 94 -1.20 11.27 -1.39
N ALA A 95 -0.66 10.46 -0.47
CA ALA A 95 -0.27 10.92 0.86
C ALA A 95 0.88 10.12 1.48
N ARG A 96 1.84 10.81 2.09
CA ARG A 96 3.07 10.22 2.66
C ARG A 96 3.35 10.73 4.06
N PHE A 97 3.75 9.86 4.98
CA PHE A 97 4.36 10.28 6.23
C PHE A 97 5.71 10.95 5.95
N VAL A 98 5.90 12.15 6.52
CA VAL A 98 7.18 12.87 6.52
C VAL A 98 7.82 12.91 7.91
N THR A 99 7.04 12.61 8.94
CA THR A 99 7.48 12.34 10.32
C THR A 99 6.56 11.29 10.95
N GLU A 100 6.84 10.88 12.18
CA GLU A 100 5.96 9.99 12.96
C GLU A 100 4.52 10.53 13.11
N GLN A 101 4.31 11.85 13.01
CA GLN A 101 3.02 12.51 13.28
C GLN A 101 2.61 13.51 12.20
N THR A 102 3.24 13.48 11.03
CA THR A 102 2.97 14.45 9.96
C THR A 102 2.88 13.75 8.63
N VAL A 103 1.81 14.06 7.89
CA VAL A 103 1.54 13.57 6.55
C VAL A 103 1.55 14.77 5.59
N VAL A 104 2.17 14.59 4.44
CA VAL A 104 1.97 15.45 3.27
C VAL A 104 0.97 14.75 2.36
N ALA A 105 0.00 15.49 1.85
CA ALA A 105 -0.98 15.00 0.87
C ALA A 105 -1.09 15.98 -0.29
N VAL A 106 -1.36 15.46 -1.48
CA VAL A 106 -1.74 16.30 -2.63
C VAL A 106 -3.16 16.82 -2.43
N VAL A 107 -3.41 18.05 -2.85
CA VAL A 107 -4.72 18.70 -2.80
C VAL A 107 -4.88 19.48 -4.09
N GLU A 108 -5.93 19.16 -4.85
CA GLU A 108 -6.32 19.91 -6.03
C GLU A 108 -7.29 21.03 -5.61
N GLU A 109 -7.02 22.27 -6.04
CA GLU A 109 -7.83 23.44 -5.68
C GLU A 109 -8.87 23.77 -6.76
N ASN A 110 -8.67 23.29 -7.99
CA ASN A 110 -9.56 23.48 -9.11
C ASN A 110 -10.75 22.51 -9.03
N ARG A 111 -11.93 23.04 -8.70
CA ARG A 111 -13.20 22.31 -8.61
C ARG A 111 -13.63 21.55 -9.86
N ASP A 112 -13.11 21.94 -11.02
CA ASP A 112 -13.44 21.31 -12.29
C ASP A 112 -12.45 20.20 -12.69
N ASP A 113 -11.41 19.95 -11.88
CA ASP A 113 -10.44 18.87 -12.08
C ASP A 113 -10.98 17.53 -11.55
N GLU A 114 -10.64 16.42 -12.21
CA GLU A 114 -11.07 15.07 -11.82
C GLU A 114 -10.59 14.66 -10.42
N ASN A 115 -9.51 15.28 -9.92
CA ASN A 115 -8.90 14.97 -8.62
C ASN A 115 -9.36 15.90 -7.48
N TYR A 116 -10.33 16.80 -7.71
CA TYR A 116 -10.77 17.75 -6.68
C TYR A 116 -11.62 17.11 -5.58
N GLU A 117 -12.53 16.22 -5.96
CA GLU A 117 -13.41 15.56 -4.99
C GLU A 117 -12.73 14.33 -4.36
N PRO A 118 -13.07 13.99 -3.10
CA PRO A 118 -12.51 12.83 -2.40
C PRO A 118 -12.94 11.47 -2.96
#